data_AF-A0A2V6IUS2-F1
#
_entry.id   AF-A0A2V6IUS2-F1
#
_cell.length_a   1.000
_cell.length_b   1.000
_cell.length_c   1.000
_cell.angle_alpha   90.00
_cell.angle_beta   90.00
_cell.angle_gamma   90.00
#
_symmetry.space_group_name_H-M   'P 1'
#
loop_
_entity.id
_entity.type
_entity.pdbx_description
1 polymer ?
#
loop_
_entity_poly.entity_id
_entity_poly.type
_entity_poly.pdbx_seq_one_letter_code
_entity_poly.pdbx_strand_id
1 'polypeptide(L)'
;YVAQRKFEAADKLLDRAIAASPQWFQPRALKGFMAILWKGDLSAAEKVFSSTSPETDANGVITWARAWLLTLERKLPEALQVLEQFRGETLFTNTTAPCPKAFVQGKIHLLQGDKIKSQPEFEQARLVSEKLLREAPEDSARHGQHGVILAALGQKQAAIAEGKRAVELLPESQDALDGPQATATLAQIYVWTDEFDEAFRLLDHLFTVPSNLTVAMLKLDPDWDPLRQDPRYQALIDKYSARSGNN
;
A
#
# COMPACT_ATOMS: atom_id res chain seq x y z
N TYR A 1 14.30 2.87 11.00
CA TYR A 1 15.26 3.11 9.90
C TYR A 1 14.58 3.22 8.54
N VAL A 2 13.75 2.25 8.13
CA VAL A 2 13.04 2.26 6.83
C VAL A 2 12.19 3.53 6.62
N ALA A 3 11.32 3.90 7.57
CA ALA A 3 10.50 5.12 7.45
C ALA A 3 11.33 6.42 7.40
N GLN A 4 12.55 6.42 7.95
CA GLN A 4 13.48 7.55 7.82
C GLN A 4 14.32 7.48 6.53
N ARG A 5 14.04 6.51 5.64
CA ARG A 5 14.76 6.23 4.39
C ARG A 5 16.27 5.98 4.58
N LYS A 6 16.66 5.46 5.76
CA LYS A 6 18.03 5.03 6.10
C LYS A 6 18.18 3.55 5.77
N PHE A 7 18.20 3.21 4.48
CA PHE A 7 18.03 1.84 4.01
C PHE A 7 19.27 0.97 4.27
N GLU A 8 20.47 1.53 4.15
CA GLU A 8 21.75 0.86 4.38
C GLU A 8 21.89 0.41 5.83
N ALA A 9 21.47 1.26 6.77
CA ALA A 9 21.48 0.93 8.19
C ALA A 9 20.44 -0.15 8.53
N ALA A 10 19.25 -0.08 7.92
CA ALA A 10 18.23 -1.10 8.06
C ALA A 10 18.70 -2.46 7.51
N ASP A 11 19.34 -2.46 6.34
CA ASP A 11 19.81 -3.66 5.67
C ASP A 11 20.85 -4.42 6.51
N LYS A 12 21.85 -3.71 7.03
CA LYS A 12 22.85 -4.29 7.94
C LYS A 12 22.24 -4.90 9.21
N LEU A 13 21.18 -4.29 9.74
CA LEU A 13 20.49 -4.81 10.93
C LEU A 13 19.71 -6.08 10.58
N LEU A 14 19.01 -6.09 9.46
CA LEU A 14 18.26 -7.24 8.98
C LEU A 14 19.18 -8.43 8.66
N ASP A 15 20.35 -8.19 8.07
CA ASP A 15 21.34 -9.25 7.83
C ASP A 15 21.81 -9.91 9.12
N ARG A 16 22.04 -9.13 10.17
CA ARG A 16 22.39 -9.69 11.49
C ARG A 16 21.25 -10.51 12.08
N ALA A 17 20.01 -10.06 11.95
CA ALA A 17 18.83 -10.78 12.42
C ALA A 17 18.62 -12.10 11.65
N ILE A 18 18.81 -12.08 10.32
CA ILE A 18 18.70 -13.27 9.47
C ILE A 18 19.83 -14.26 9.78
N ALA A 19 21.07 -13.79 9.96
CA ALA A 19 22.19 -14.65 10.33
C ALA A 19 21.98 -15.31 11.71
N ALA A 20 21.38 -14.60 12.66
CA ALA A 20 21.08 -15.12 14.00
C ALA A 20 19.92 -16.13 14.01
N SER A 21 18.95 -16.01 13.09
CA SER A 21 17.84 -16.96 12.96
C SER A 21 17.37 -17.09 11.52
N PRO A 22 18.03 -17.91 10.69
CA PRO A 22 17.75 -18.02 9.26
C PRO A 22 16.32 -18.48 8.94
N GLN A 23 15.72 -19.26 9.85
CA GLN A 23 14.36 -19.76 9.70
C GLN A 23 13.29 -18.71 10.01
N TRP A 24 13.65 -17.62 10.70
CA TRP A 24 12.68 -16.59 11.05
C TRP A 24 12.25 -15.83 9.79
N PHE A 25 10.96 -15.88 9.49
CA PHE A 25 10.39 -15.30 8.26
C PHE A 25 10.38 -13.76 8.29
N GLN A 26 10.07 -13.17 9.44
CA GLN A 26 9.78 -11.73 9.54
C GLN A 26 10.93 -10.82 9.07
N PRO A 27 12.20 -11.01 9.47
CA PRO A 27 13.30 -10.19 8.95
C PRO A 27 13.50 -10.31 7.44
N ARG A 28 13.27 -11.51 6.88
CA ARG A 28 13.36 -11.75 5.44
C ARG A 28 12.24 -11.02 4.69
N ALA A 29 11.01 -11.11 5.19
CA ALA A 29 9.86 -10.37 4.64
C ALA A 29 10.10 -8.87 4.65
N LEU A 30 10.55 -8.30 5.78
CA LEU A 30 10.86 -6.88 5.88
C LEU A 30 11.98 -6.46 4.93
N LYS A 31 13.01 -7.30 4.75
CA LYS A 31 14.09 -7.06 3.78
C LYS A 31 13.56 -7.06 2.33
N GLY A 32 12.65 -7.97 2.00
CA GLY A 32 11.95 -8.00 0.71
C GLY A 32 11.16 -6.72 0.45
N PHE A 33 10.29 -6.32 1.39
CA PHE A 33 9.54 -5.05 1.29
C PHE A 33 10.47 -3.84 1.14
N MET A 34 11.54 -3.79 1.94
CA MET A 34 12.50 -2.70 1.91
C MET A 34 13.23 -2.59 0.55
N ALA A 35 13.54 -3.70 -0.11
CA ALA A 35 14.18 -3.69 -1.43
C ALA A 35 13.31 -2.97 -2.49
N ILE A 36 11.98 -3.13 -2.40
CA ILE A 36 11.02 -2.41 -3.23
C ILE A 36 11.02 -0.93 -2.89
N LEU A 37 10.89 -0.57 -1.61
CA LEU A 37 10.86 0.83 -1.19
C LEU A 37 12.15 1.58 -1.54
N TRP A 38 13.30 0.92 -1.37
CA TRP A 38 14.62 1.52 -1.58
C TRP A 38 14.98 1.63 -3.06
N LYS A 39 14.93 0.52 -3.79
CA LYS A 39 15.48 0.41 -5.16
C LYS A 39 14.44 0.07 -6.22
N GLY A 40 13.20 -0.19 -5.82
CA GLY A 40 12.20 -0.76 -6.71
C GLY A 40 12.53 -2.18 -7.14
N ASP A 41 13.35 -2.91 -6.38
CA ASP A 41 13.76 -4.28 -6.73
C ASP A 41 12.68 -5.27 -6.31
N LEU A 42 11.82 -5.61 -7.26
CA LEU A 42 10.75 -6.60 -7.10
C LEU A 42 11.31 -8.04 -7.01
N SER A 43 12.47 -8.32 -7.62
CA SER A 43 13.06 -9.66 -7.67
C SER A 43 13.55 -10.15 -6.30
N ALA A 44 14.06 -9.24 -5.47
CA ALA A 44 14.46 -9.54 -4.10
C ALA A 44 13.25 -9.92 -3.23
N ALA A 45 12.12 -9.21 -3.41
CA ALA A 45 10.87 -9.52 -2.72
C ALA A 45 10.27 -10.84 -3.22
N GLU A 46 10.30 -11.10 -4.54
CA GLU A 46 9.79 -12.33 -5.13
C GLU A 46 10.44 -13.57 -4.51
N LYS A 47 11.77 -13.57 -4.37
CA LYS A 47 12.52 -14.68 -3.74
C LYS A 47 12.06 -14.97 -2.31
N VAL A 48 11.66 -13.94 -1.57
CA VAL A 48 11.18 -14.10 -0.19
C VAL A 48 9.77 -14.67 -0.17
N PHE A 49 8.85 -14.05 -0.89
CA PHE A 49 7.42 -14.37 -0.79
C PHE A 49 6.98 -15.59 -1.61
N SER A 50 7.74 -15.99 -2.62
CA SER A 50 7.49 -17.23 -3.38
C SER A 50 7.83 -18.51 -2.59
N SER A 51 8.69 -18.41 -1.58
CA SER A 51 9.21 -19.56 -0.83
C SER A 51 8.25 -20.10 0.26
N THR A 52 7.11 -19.45 0.49
CA THR A 52 6.17 -19.79 1.58
C THR A 52 4.88 -20.40 1.03
N SER A 53 4.51 -21.58 1.53
CA SER A 53 3.31 -22.31 1.08
C SER A 53 2.03 -21.57 1.48
N PRO A 54 1.05 -21.40 0.56
CA PRO A 54 -0.28 -20.87 0.88
C PRO A 54 -1.01 -21.62 2.00
N GLU A 55 -0.72 -22.91 2.19
CA GLU A 55 -1.33 -23.75 3.23
C GLU A 55 -0.99 -23.30 4.66
N THR A 56 0.07 -22.51 4.80
CA THR A 56 0.53 -21.95 6.09
C THR A 56 0.07 -20.50 6.31
N ASP A 57 -0.62 -19.89 5.33
CA ASP A 57 -1.01 -18.48 5.34
C ASP A 57 -2.42 -18.25 5.89
N ALA A 58 -2.64 -18.65 7.13
CA ALA A 58 -3.97 -18.62 7.76
C ALA A 58 -4.64 -17.23 7.77
N ASN A 59 -3.85 -16.15 7.82
CA ASN A 59 -4.33 -14.77 7.89
C ASN A 59 -4.16 -13.98 6.57
N GLY A 60 -3.67 -14.62 5.50
CA GLY A 60 -3.61 -14.02 4.17
C GLY A 60 -2.46 -13.01 3.95
N VAL A 61 -1.50 -12.89 4.88
CA VAL A 61 -0.41 -11.91 4.76
C VAL A 61 0.54 -12.25 3.60
N ILE A 62 0.81 -13.54 3.37
CA ILE A 62 1.66 -13.99 2.26
C ILE A 62 0.90 -13.83 0.94
N THR A 63 -0.39 -14.17 0.94
CA THR A 63 -1.29 -14.01 -0.20
C THR A 63 -1.33 -12.55 -0.64
N TRP A 64 -1.53 -11.63 0.32
CA TRP A 64 -1.52 -10.19 0.05
C TRP A 64 -0.18 -9.72 -0.51
N ALA A 65 0.95 -10.08 0.13
CA ALA A 65 2.27 -9.66 -0.31
C ALA A 65 2.58 -10.14 -1.74
N ARG A 66 2.22 -11.39 -2.08
CA ARG A 66 2.39 -11.96 -3.42
C ARG A 66 1.49 -11.27 -4.44
N ALA A 67 0.21 -11.06 -4.13
CA ALA A 67 -0.72 -10.38 -5.03
C ALA A 67 -0.28 -8.93 -5.30
N TRP A 68 0.17 -8.22 -4.26
CA TRP A 68 0.72 -6.87 -4.38
C TRP A 68 1.97 -6.85 -5.26
N LEU A 69 2.93 -7.75 -5.02
CA LEU A 69 4.15 -7.87 -5.83
C LEU A 69 3.83 -8.11 -7.31
N LEU A 70 2.98 -9.09 -7.61
CA LEU A 70 2.56 -9.42 -8.98
C LEU A 70 1.82 -8.24 -9.64
N THR A 71 1.07 -7.46 -8.86
CA THR A 71 0.42 -6.23 -9.33
C THR A 71 1.44 -5.16 -9.71
N LEU A 72 2.49 -4.96 -8.90
CA LEU A 72 3.60 -4.04 -9.22
C LEU A 72 4.34 -4.49 -10.49
N GLU A 73 4.50 -5.80 -10.70
CA GLU A 73 5.09 -6.38 -11.91
C GLU A 73 4.16 -6.37 -13.14
N ARG A 74 2.91 -5.93 -12.99
CA ARG A 74 1.86 -5.98 -14.01
C ARG A 74 1.50 -7.42 -14.47
N LYS A 75 1.81 -8.42 -13.66
CA LYS A 75 1.38 -9.82 -13.80
C LYS A 75 -0.01 -10.02 -13.19
N LEU A 76 -0.99 -9.30 -13.77
CA LEU A 76 -2.34 -9.17 -13.23
C LEU A 76 -3.12 -10.51 -13.16
N PRO A 77 -3.08 -11.38 -14.19
CA PRO A 77 -3.74 -12.69 -14.11
C PRO A 77 -3.18 -13.58 -12.99
N GLU A 78 -1.86 -13.58 -12.81
CA GLU A 78 -1.18 -14.35 -11.76
C GLU A 78 -1.55 -13.80 -10.37
N ALA A 79 -1.65 -12.47 -10.23
CA ALA A 79 -2.09 -11.85 -8.98
C ALA A 79 -3.51 -12.31 -8.58
N LEU A 80 -4.44 -12.37 -9.54
CA LEU A 80 -5.79 -12.91 -9.31
C LEU A 80 -5.77 -14.38 -8.91
N GLN A 81 -4.95 -15.19 -9.59
CA GLN A 81 -4.82 -16.62 -9.27
C GLN A 81 -4.36 -16.85 -7.82
N VAL A 82 -3.43 -16.03 -7.32
CA VAL A 82 -3.00 -16.08 -5.92
C VAL A 82 -4.16 -15.76 -4.97
N LEU A 83 -4.95 -14.74 -5.27
CA LEU A 83 -6.11 -14.35 -4.45
C LEU A 83 -7.22 -15.42 -4.45
N GLU A 84 -7.45 -16.10 -5.57
CA GLU A 84 -8.46 -17.17 -5.69
C GLU A 84 -8.17 -18.39 -4.81
N GLN A 85 -6.89 -18.68 -4.56
CA GLN A 85 -6.46 -19.78 -3.68
C GLN A 85 -6.77 -19.49 -2.21
N PHE A 86 -6.81 -18.22 -1.80
CA PHE A 86 -7.10 -17.83 -0.44
C PHE A 86 -8.60 -17.81 -0.16
N ARG A 87 -9.02 -18.58 0.86
CA ARG A 87 -10.44 -18.76 1.19
C ARG A 87 -11.01 -17.68 2.10
N GLY A 88 -10.17 -16.92 2.81
CA GLY A 88 -10.62 -15.84 3.68
C GLY A 88 -11.22 -14.67 2.91
N GLU A 89 -12.05 -13.89 3.61
CA GLU A 89 -12.67 -12.66 3.10
C GLU A 89 -11.75 -11.46 3.25
N THR A 90 -10.88 -11.45 4.26
CA THR A 90 -9.92 -10.38 4.54
C THR A 90 -8.49 -10.91 4.59
N LEU A 91 -7.56 -10.05 4.21
CA LEU A 91 -6.12 -10.29 4.16
C LEU A 91 -5.43 -9.40 5.19
N PHE A 92 -4.52 -9.96 5.98
CA PHE A 92 -3.67 -9.14 6.85
C PHE A 92 -2.67 -8.37 5.98
N THR A 93 -2.49 -7.10 6.31
CA THR A 93 -1.61 -6.17 5.58
C THR A 93 -0.54 -5.62 6.51
N ASN A 94 0.23 -4.63 6.05
CA ASN A 94 1.14 -3.85 6.88
C ASN A 94 0.44 -2.77 7.72
N THR A 95 -0.89 -2.80 7.83
CA THR A 95 -1.71 -1.83 8.57
C THR A 95 -2.57 -2.54 9.62
N THR A 96 -3.19 -1.78 10.53
CA THR A 96 -4.16 -2.32 11.49
C THR A 96 -5.49 -2.72 10.86
N ALA A 97 -5.75 -2.32 9.62
CA ALA A 97 -6.93 -2.69 8.85
C ALA A 97 -6.69 -3.99 8.05
N PRO A 98 -7.45 -5.07 8.33
CA PRO A 98 -7.55 -6.18 7.40
C PRO A 98 -8.15 -5.70 6.08
N CYS A 99 -7.53 -6.07 4.96
CA CYS A 99 -7.97 -5.66 3.63
C CYS A 99 -9.01 -6.63 3.07
N PRO A 100 -10.21 -6.18 2.67
CA PRO A 100 -11.13 -7.01 1.91
C PRO A 100 -10.42 -7.60 0.68
N LYS A 101 -10.47 -8.91 0.51
CA LYS A 101 -9.88 -9.58 -0.67
C LYS A 101 -10.49 -9.06 -1.97
N ALA A 102 -11.81 -8.84 -1.96
CA ALA A 102 -12.56 -8.26 -3.07
C ALA A 102 -12.04 -6.87 -3.46
N PHE A 103 -11.49 -6.08 -2.52
CA PHE A 103 -10.88 -4.80 -2.86
C PHE A 103 -9.65 -4.99 -3.75
N VAL A 104 -8.77 -5.94 -3.39
CA VAL A 104 -7.57 -6.26 -4.18
C VAL A 104 -7.95 -6.80 -5.57
N GLN A 105 -8.94 -7.69 -5.64
CA GLN A 105 -9.45 -8.21 -6.92
C GLN A 105 -10.02 -7.09 -7.79
N GLY A 106 -10.84 -6.21 -7.21
CA GLY A 106 -11.42 -5.05 -7.90
C GLY A 106 -10.35 -4.11 -8.46
N LYS A 107 -9.30 -3.83 -7.68
CA LYS A 107 -8.16 -3.04 -8.16
C LYS A 107 -7.50 -3.70 -9.37
N ILE A 108 -7.26 -5.01 -9.31
CA ILE A 108 -6.60 -5.73 -10.41
C ILE A 108 -7.48 -5.74 -11.67
N HIS A 109 -8.79 -6.02 -11.55
CA HIS A 109 -9.71 -5.96 -12.69
C HIS A 109 -9.81 -4.54 -13.26
N LEU A 110 -9.81 -3.52 -12.42
CA LEU A 110 -9.77 -2.12 -12.88
C LEU A 110 -8.50 -1.83 -13.68
N LEU A 111 -7.34 -2.33 -13.23
CA LEU A 111 -6.06 -2.21 -13.96
C LEU A 111 -6.05 -2.98 -15.29
N GLN A 112 -6.85 -4.04 -15.42
CA GLN A 112 -7.10 -4.73 -16.69
C GLN A 112 -8.09 -3.98 -17.60
N GLY A 113 -8.66 -2.86 -17.13
CA GLY A 113 -9.71 -2.12 -17.83
C GLY A 113 -11.12 -2.73 -17.70
N ASP A 114 -11.27 -3.79 -16.90
CA ASP A 114 -12.54 -4.51 -16.71
C ASP A 114 -13.37 -3.88 -15.58
N LYS A 115 -13.96 -2.72 -15.90
CA LYS A 115 -14.85 -1.99 -14.98
C LYS A 115 -16.10 -2.79 -14.61
N ILE A 116 -16.54 -3.71 -15.48
CA ILE A 116 -17.74 -4.52 -15.26
C ILE A 116 -17.49 -5.50 -14.12
N LYS A 117 -16.31 -6.11 -14.07
CA LYS A 117 -15.92 -6.97 -12.94
C LYS A 117 -15.49 -6.20 -11.70
N SER A 118 -14.81 -5.07 -11.85
CA SER A 118 -14.29 -4.34 -10.69
C SER A 118 -15.38 -3.75 -9.80
N GLN A 119 -16.47 -3.24 -10.38
CA GLN A 119 -17.55 -2.58 -9.63
C GLN A 119 -18.23 -3.47 -8.57
N PRO A 120 -18.73 -4.67 -8.89
CA PRO A 120 -19.32 -5.55 -7.87
C PRO A 120 -18.31 -5.98 -6.80
N GLU A 121 -17.03 -6.11 -7.14
CA GLU A 121 -15.97 -6.43 -6.16
C GLU A 121 -15.69 -5.26 -5.21
N PHE A 122 -15.69 -4.02 -5.71
CA PHE A 122 -15.60 -2.83 -4.85
C PHE A 122 -16.83 -2.69 -3.95
N GLU A 123 -18.02 -3.03 -4.45
CA GLU A 123 -19.24 -3.01 -3.65
C GLU A 123 -19.21 -4.08 -2.54
N GLN A 124 -18.74 -5.29 -2.84
CA GLN A 124 -18.49 -6.30 -1.82
C GLN A 124 -17.45 -5.83 -0.80
N ALA A 125 -16.36 -5.21 -1.26
CA ALA A 125 -15.34 -4.65 -0.38
C ALA A 125 -15.91 -3.56 0.54
N ARG A 126 -16.84 -2.73 0.06
CA ARG A 126 -17.52 -1.71 0.85
C ARG A 126 -18.23 -2.34 2.05
N LEU A 127 -19.05 -3.36 1.81
CA LEU A 127 -19.78 -4.07 2.87
C LEU A 127 -18.85 -4.66 3.94
N VAL A 128 -17.73 -5.25 3.52
CA VAL A 128 -16.72 -5.80 4.45
C VAL A 128 -16.06 -4.67 5.24
N SER A 129 -15.64 -3.59 4.58
CA SER A 129 -14.99 -2.45 5.25
C SER A 129 -15.92 -1.74 6.25
N GLU A 130 -17.22 -1.66 5.99
CA GLU A 130 -18.20 -1.12 6.93
C GLU A 130 -18.35 -2.00 8.18
N LYS A 131 -18.29 -3.32 8.01
CA LYS A 131 -18.26 -4.24 9.15
C LYS A 131 -16.98 -4.03 9.97
N LEU A 132 -15.83 -3.92 9.31
CA LEU A 132 -14.56 -3.66 9.97
C LEU A 132 -14.58 -2.33 10.75
N LEU A 133 -15.19 -1.28 10.20
CA LEU A 133 -15.38 -0.01 10.91
C LEU A 133 -16.27 -0.15 12.13
N ARG A 134 -17.38 -0.91 12.05
CA ARG A 134 -18.23 -1.17 13.24
C ARG A 134 -17.49 -1.88 14.36
N GLU A 135 -16.53 -2.74 14.04
CA GLU A 135 -15.71 -3.47 15.02
C GLU A 135 -14.67 -2.56 15.71
N ALA A 136 -14.15 -1.56 15.00
CA ALA A 136 -13.15 -0.62 15.52
C ALA A 136 -13.34 0.77 14.89
N PRO A 137 -14.32 1.55 15.38
CA PRO A 137 -14.76 2.80 14.75
C PRO A 137 -13.78 3.97 14.92
N GLU A 138 -12.74 3.82 15.74
CA GLU A 138 -11.70 4.84 15.93
C GLU A 138 -10.36 4.39 15.33
N ASP A 139 -10.34 3.32 14.55
CA ASP A 139 -9.12 2.85 13.87
C ASP A 139 -8.88 3.66 12.58
N SER A 140 -7.79 4.42 12.57
CA SER A 140 -7.40 5.27 11.44
C SER A 140 -7.26 4.50 10.12
N ALA A 141 -6.61 3.33 10.14
CA ALA A 141 -6.38 2.56 8.91
C ALA A 141 -7.68 2.03 8.30
N ARG A 142 -8.67 1.67 9.12
CA ARG A 142 -9.99 1.21 8.66
C ARG A 142 -10.78 2.33 7.99
N HIS A 143 -10.73 3.54 8.53
CA HIS A 143 -11.29 4.73 7.87
C HIS A 143 -10.60 5.01 6.54
N GLY A 144 -9.26 5.00 6.52
CA GLY A 144 -8.49 5.20 5.29
C GLY A 144 -8.83 4.17 4.20
N GLN A 145 -8.85 2.89 4.57
CA GLN A 145 -9.21 1.80 3.64
C GLN A 145 -10.65 1.92 3.11
N HIS A 146 -11.61 2.26 3.98
CA HIS A 146 -12.99 2.49 3.56
C HIS A 146 -13.06 3.67 2.58
N GLY A 147 -12.33 4.76 2.86
CA GLY A 147 -12.24 5.92 1.98
C GLY A 147 -11.72 5.57 0.58
N VAL A 148 -10.67 4.74 0.46
CA VAL A 148 -10.16 4.32 -0.87
C VAL A 148 -11.18 3.46 -1.61
N ILE A 149 -11.89 2.57 -0.91
CA ILE A 149 -12.97 1.75 -1.51
C ILE A 149 -14.09 2.66 -2.04
N LEU A 150 -14.50 3.67 -1.27
CA LEU A 150 -15.49 4.65 -1.69
C LEU A 150 -15.02 5.46 -2.91
N ALA A 151 -13.73 5.82 -2.97
CA ALA A 151 -13.15 6.48 -4.14
C ALA A 151 -13.25 5.59 -5.39
N ALA A 152 -12.95 4.30 -5.26
CA ALA A 152 -13.07 3.31 -6.34
C ALA A 152 -14.51 3.14 -6.86
N LEU A 153 -15.50 3.36 -5.98
CA LEU A 153 -16.94 3.38 -6.31
C LEU A 153 -17.43 4.73 -6.85
N GLY A 154 -16.54 5.72 -6.99
CA GLY A 154 -16.91 7.08 -7.43
C GLY A 154 -17.63 7.92 -6.38
N GLN A 155 -17.67 7.48 -5.12
CA GLN A 155 -18.31 8.19 -4.01
C GLN A 155 -17.37 9.24 -3.41
N LYS A 156 -16.99 10.22 -4.23
CA LYS A 156 -15.92 11.19 -3.96
C LYS A 156 -16.00 11.90 -2.61
N GLN A 157 -17.13 12.52 -2.28
CA GLN A 157 -17.23 13.32 -1.04
C GLN A 157 -17.11 12.44 0.20
N ALA A 158 -17.73 11.26 0.18
CA ALA A 158 -17.65 10.29 1.27
C ALA A 158 -16.22 9.75 1.42
N ALA A 159 -15.56 9.42 0.31
CA ALA A 159 -14.17 8.99 0.31
C ALA A 159 -13.22 10.00 0.97
N ILE A 160 -13.34 11.28 0.59
CA ILE A 160 -12.50 12.35 1.16
C ILE A 160 -12.80 12.55 2.65
N ALA A 161 -14.06 12.45 3.07
CA ALA A 161 -14.43 12.56 4.48
C ALA A 161 -13.78 11.46 5.32
N GLU A 162 -13.82 10.21 4.85
CA GLU A 162 -13.18 9.06 5.50
C GLU A 162 -11.66 9.19 5.55
N GLY A 163 -11.03 9.64 4.46
CA GLY A 163 -9.59 9.90 4.44
C GLY A 163 -9.16 11.01 5.42
N LYS A 164 -9.95 12.08 5.55
CA LYS A 164 -9.71 13.13 6.55
C LYS A 164 -9.89 12.61 7.97
N ARG A 165 -10.93 11.81 8.22
CA ARG A 165 -11.16 11.16 9.51
C ARG A 165 -9.99 10.25 9.90
N ALA A 166 -9.41 9.53 8.96
CA ALA A 166 -8.22 8.72 9.20
C ALA A 166 -7.03 9.57 9.70
N VAL A 167 -6.78 10.73 9.07
CA VAL A 167 -5.71 11.67 9.48
C VAL A 167 -6.01 12.30 10.84
N GLU A 168 -7.26 12.63 11.13
CA GLU A 168 -7.68 13.19 12.43
C GLU A 168 -7.50 12.17 13.57
N LEU A 169 -7.75 10.89 13.30
CA LEU A 169 -7.62 9.81 14.29
C LEU A 169 -6.17 9.46 14.62
N LEU A 170 -5.27 9.58 13.65
CA LEU A 170 -3.85 9.34 13.84
C LEU A 170 -3.02 10.46 13.22
N PRO A 171 -2.98 11.64 13.86
CA PRO A 171 -2.23 12.76 13.33
C PRO A 171 -0.73 12.50 13.48
N GLU A 172 0.06 12.96 12.49
CA GLU A 172 1.53 12.82 12.49
C GLU A 172 2.22 13.44 13.72
N SER A 173 1.56 14.40 14.38
CA SER A 173 2.06 15.01 15.62
C SER A 173 1.97 14.09 16.83
N GLN A 174 1.07 13.10 16.82
CA GLN A 174 0.93 12.10 17.87
C GLN A 174 1.72 10.84 17.53
N ASP A 175 1.71 10.44 16.26
CA ASP A 175 2.49 9.31 15.77
C ASP A 175 3.24 9.67 14.48
N ALA A 176 4.50 10.04 14.63
CA ALA A 176 5.36 10.41 13.50
C ALA A 176 5.83 9.20 12.67
N LEU A 177 5.55 7.96 13.10
CA LEU A 177 5.90 6.74 12.38
C LEU A 177 4.73 6.26 11.52
N ASP A 178 3.55 6.14 12.13
CA ASP A 178 2.37 5.56 11.49
C ASP A 178 1.38 6.62 10.99
N GLY A 179 1.34 7.81 11.60
CA GLY A 179 0.47 8.92 11.14
C GLY A 179 0.67 9.32 9.67
N PRO A 180 1.91 9.37 9.13
CA PRO A 180 2.14 9.66 7.71
C PRO A 180 1.50 8.64 6.76
N GLN A 181 1.17 7.43 7.25
CA GLN A 181 0.43 6.45 6.46
C GLN A 181 -1.02 6.90 6.21
N ALA A 182 -1.69 7.48 7.21
CA ALA A 182 -3.03 8.04 7.02
C ALA A 182 -3.00 9.20 5.99
N THR A 183 -1.98 10.05 6.07
CA THR A 183 -1.75 11.13 5.08
C THR A 183 -1.52 10.57 3.67
N ALA A 184 -0.75 9.48 3.53
CA ALA A 184 -0.53 8.82 2.25
C ALA A 184 -1.82 8.20 1.67
N THR A 185 -2.66 7.60 2.52
CA THR A 185 -3.97 7.08 2.10
C THR A 185 -4.91 8.20 1.67
N LEU A 186 -4.92 9.35 2.36
CA LEU A 186 -5.68 10.53 1.92
C LEU A 186 -5.16 11.08 0.57
N ALA A 187 -3.83 11.09 0.36
CA ALA A 187 -3.25 11.47 -0.93
C ALA A 187 -3.73 10.53 -2.06
N GLN A 188 -3.76 9.22 -1.80
CA GLN A 188 -4.31 8.23 -2.74
C GLN A 188 -5.79 8.49 -3.05
N ILE A 189 -6.61 8.77 -2.04
CA ILE A 189 -8.03 9.12 -2.23
C ILE A 189 -8.17 10.34 -3.13
N TYR A 190 -7.33 11.37 -2.94
CA TYR A 190 -7.34 12.54 -3.81
C TYR A 190 -6.96 12.20 -5.26
N VAL A 191 -5.98 11.31 -5.48
CA VAL A 191 -5.68 10.82 -6.83
C VAL A 191 -6.87 10.10 -7.45
N TRP A 192 -7.53 9.22 -6.71
CA TRP A 192 -8.64 8.41 -7.21
C TRP A 192 -9.95 9.21 -7.38
N THR A 193 -9.97 10.46 -6.94
CA THR A 193 -11.13 11.37 -7.05
C THR A 193 -10.82 12.63 -7.87
N ASP A 194 -9.73 12.60 -8.63
CA ASP A 194 -9.25 13.68 -9.51
C ASP A 194 -8.93 15.01 -8.80
N GLU A 195 -8.65 14.98 -7.49
CA GLU A 195 -8.24 16.13 -6.68
C GLU A 195 -6.70 16.28 -6.68
N PHE A 196 -6.10 16.39 -7.87
CA PHE A 196 -4.65 16.30 -8.03
C PHE A 196 -3.87 17.39 -7.30
N ASP A 197 -4.43 18.59 -7.14
CA ASP A 197 -3.78 19.68 -6.41
C ASP A 197 -3.53 19.30 -4.95
N GLU A 198 -4.54 18.71 -4.28
CA GLU A 198 -4.42 18.22 -2.92
C GLU A 198 -3.54 16.98 -2.82
N ALA A 199 -3.62 16.07 -3.81
CA ALA A 199 -2.73 14.92 -3.89
C ALA A 199 -1.26 15.36 -3.94
N PHE A 200 -0.89 16.28 -4.84
CA PHE A 200 0.48 16.78 -4.96
C PHE A 200 0.96 17.50 -3.70
N ARG A 201 0.08 18.28 -3.05
CA ARG A 201 0.40 18.94 -1.78
C ARG A 201 0.76 17.93 -0.69
N LEU A 202 -0.03 16.86 -0.54
CA LEU A 202 0.25 15.82 0.45
C LEU A 202 1.47 14.98 0.08
N LEU A 203 1.67 14.66 -1.21
CA LEU A 203 2.85 13.93 -1.66
C LEU A 203 4.13 14.73 -1.38
N ASP A 204 4.15 16.04 -1.66
CA ASP A 204 5.32 16.88 -1.37
C ASP A 204 5.67 16.87 0.13
N HIS A 205 4.66 17.00 1.00
CA HIS A 205 4.82 16.89 2.45
C HIS A 205 5.39 15.52 2.87
N LEU A 206 4.84 14.43 2.35
CA LEU A 206 5.24 13.06 2.68
C LEU A 206 6.70 12.73 2.33
N PHE A 207 7.28 13.44 1.35
CA PHE A 207 8.70 13.34 1.02
C PHE A 207 9.62 14.13 1.97
N THR A 208 9.07 14.99 2.82
CA THR A 208 9.82 15.78 3.81
C THR A 208 9.79 15.18 5.23
N VAL A 209 8.80 14.34 5.53
CA VAL A 209 8.66 13.63 6.81
C VAL A 209 9.10 12.16 6.70
N PRO A 210 9.34 11.46 7.83
CA PRO A 210 9.46 10.01 7.81
C PRO A 210 8.20 9.38 7.22
N SER A 211 8.32 8.60 6.16
CA SER A 211 7.21 7.85 5.59
C SER A 211 7.74 6.71 4.71
N ASN A 212 6.89 5.72 4.45
CA ASN A 212 7.22 4.62 3.55
C ASN A 212 7.03 4.98 2.07
N LEU A 213 6.57 6.20 1.76
CA LEU A 213 6.47 6.68 0.38
C LEU A 213 7.87 7.08 -0.13
N THR A 214 8.26 6.49 -1.25
CA THR A 214 9.54 6.74 -1.93
C THR A 214 9.33 7.03 -3.41
N VAL A 215 10.34 7.61 -4.06
CA VAL A 215 10.28 7.83 -5.52
C VAL A 215 10.15 6.51 -6.27
N ALA A 216 10.78 5.43 -5.78
CA ALA A 216 10.63 4.10 -6.36
C ALA A 216 9.17 3.64 -6.32
N MET A 217 8.50 3.78 -5.17
CA MET A 217 7.08 3.43 -5.04
C MET A 217 6.17 4.28 -5.91
N LEU A 218 6.43 5.60 -5.98
CA LEU A 218 5.64 6.50 -6.82
C LEU A 218 5.73 6.14 -8.32
N LYS A 219 6.85 5.54 -8.76
CA LYS A 219 7.07 5.07 -10.14
C LYS A 219 6.51 3.67 -10.40
N LEU A 220 6.52 2.80 -9.39
CA LEU A 220 6.10 1.40 -9.54
C LEU A 220 4.61 1.20 -9.34
N ASP A 221 4.05 1.80 -8.30
CA ASP A 221 2.70 1.49 -7.84
C ASP A 221 1.63 2.05 -8.79
N PRO A 222 0.72 1.20 -9.29
CA PRO A 222 -0.38 1.61 -10.16
C PRO A 222 -1.32 2.65 -9.57
N ASP A 223 -1.39 2.76 -8.23
CA ASP A 223 -2.30 3.69 -7.57
C ASP A 223 -2.01 5.16 -7.91
N TRP A 224 -0.78 5.44 -8.36
CA TRP A 224 -0.32 6.76 -8.78
C TRP A 224 -0.32 6.96 -10.31
N ASP A 225 -0.74 5.96 -11.09
CA ASP A 225 -0.78 6.03 -12.55
C ASP A 225 -1.53 7.27 -13.07
N PRO A 226 -2.66 7.72 -12.49
CA PRO A 226 -3.36 8.93 -12.94
C PRO A 226 -2.50 10.20 -12.89
N LEU A 227 -1.53 10.29 -11.99
CA LEU A 227 -0.66 11.47 -11.86
C LEU A 227 0.40 11.55 -12.95
N ARG A 228 0.76 10.43 -13.59
CA ARG A 228 1.95 10.36 -14.48
C ARG A 228 1.88 11.27 -15.70
N GLN A 229 0.68 11.69 -16.10
CA GLN A 229 0.46 12.60 -17.23
C GLN A 229 0.55 14.08 -16.83
N ASP A 230 0.50 14.39 -15.52
CA ASP A 230 0.63 15.75 -15.02
C ASP A 230 2.11 16.15 -14.94
N PRO A 231 2.53 17.29 -15.52
CA PRO A 231 3.93 17.74 -15.47
C PRO A 231 4.51 17.86 -14.05
N ARG A 232 3.67 18.11 -13.04
CA ARG A 232 4.09 18.18 -11.62
C ARG A 232 4.60 16.84 -11.10
N TYR A 233 4.17 15.73 -11.68
CA TYR A 233 4.67 14.40 -11.32
C TYR A 233 6.17 14.27 -11.61
N GLN A 234 6.61 14.69 -12.80
CA GLN A 234 8.03 14.67 -13.14
C GLN A 234 8.82 15.64 -12.26
N ALA A 235 8.29 16.84 -12.02
CA ALA A 235 8.93 17.81 -11.14
C ALA A 235 9.10 17.27 -9.70
N LEU A 236 8.10 16.55 -9.18
CA LEU A 236 8.15 15.92 -7.86
C LEU A 236 9.22 14.81 -7.81
N ILE A 237 9.28 13.97 -8.85
CA ILE A 237 10.33 12.94 -8.97
C ILE A 237 11.71 13.58 -9.00
N ASP A 238 11.92 14.61 -9.82
CA ASP A 238 13.24 15.24 -9.97
C ASP A 238 13.68 15.89 -8.66
N LYS A 239 12.75 16.54 -7.94
CA LYS A 239 12.98 17.15 -6.63
C LYS A 239 13.47 16.12 -5.59
N TYR A 240 12.96 14.89 -5.61
CA TYR A 240 13.22 13.90 -4.55
C TYR A 240 14.07 12.69 -4.95
N SER A 241 14.41 12.52 -6.24
CA SER A 241 15.29 11.44 -6.70
C SER A 241 16.70 11.54 -6.10
N ALA A 242 17.22 12.76 -5.91
CA ALA A 242 18.55 12.99 -5.31
C ALA A 242 18.62 12.61 -3.81
N ARG A 243 17.49 12.62 -3.09
CA ARG A 243 17.42 12.21 -1.68
C ARG A 243 17.28 10.70 -1.48
N SER A 244 16.98 9.96 -2.55
CA SER A 244 16.75 8.51 -2.50
C SER A 244 18.02 7.69 -2.72
N GLY A 245 19.09 8.30 -3.25
CA GLY A 245 20.37 7.65 -3.56
C GLY A 245 21.55 8.04 -2.67
N ASN A 246 21.39 9.02 -1.79
CA ASN A 246 22.42 9.49 -0.85
C ASN A 246 21.85 9.44 0.57
N ASN A 247 21.91 8.29 1.26
CA ASN A 247 21.97 8.19 2.73
C ASN A 247 22.06 6.75 3.25
#